data_AF-A0A1Y2IZ56-F1
#
_entry.id   AF-A0A1Y2IZ56-F1
#
_cell.length_a   1.000
_cell.length_b   1.000
_cell.length_c   1.000
_cell.angle_alpha   90.00
_cell.angle_beta   90.00
_cell.angle_gamma   90.00
#
_symmetry.space_group_name_H-M   'P 1'
#
loop_
_entity.id
_entity.type
_entity.pdbx_description
1 polymer ?
#
loop_
_entity_poly.entity_id
_entity_poly.type
_entity_poly.pdbx_seq_one_letter_code
_entity_poly.pdbx_strand_id
1 'polypeptide(L)'
;MAHHSSEKDVVDYDNRLLGMLRMSRAIGDLPFKMDRAYTRHLFQYLPNYHPQSLTRLVERVVSPPYINAKPSVRFVDLEVVWQQDPVVLLFTDGVDNIVDGSQVFNPGVASGVSPHGIVSALLPGASFDSSVSRILGHPVEQRWGGDVENMAVDILGNLLGGTNAERLEMVLDRQRLQAPTPIFNIDDVTIMVACVATQIA
;
A
#
# COMPACT_ATOMS: atom_id res chain seq x y z
N MET A 1 3.66 4.34 22.40
CA MET A 1 4.96 4.49 23.07
C MET A 1 5.20 5.97 23.24
N ALA A 2 5.57 6.40 24.44
CA ALA A 2 5.93 7.79 24.67
C ALA A 2 7.46 7.84 24.78
N HIS A 3 8.11 8.50 23.82
CA HIS A 3 9.52 8.84 23.96
C HIS A 3 9.67 9.97 24.95
N HIS A 4 10.85 10.09 25.55
CA HIS A 4 11.11 11.14 26.50
C HIS A 4 10.95 12.51 25.83
N SER A 5 10.34 13.48 26.50
CA SER A 5 10.04 14.81 25.95
C SER A 5 11.28 15.62 25.53
N SER A 6 12.46 15.17 25.96
CA SER A 6 13.74 15.75 25.54
C SER A 6 14.14 15.38 24.11
N GLU A 7 13.58 14.30 23.55
CA GLU A 7 13.80 13.94 22.14
C GLU A 7 12.89 14.78 21.26
N LYS A 8 13.50 15.71 20.53
CA LYS A 8 12.82 16.55 19.56
C LYS A 8 12.78 15.86 18.20
N ASP A 9 11.80 16.22 17.39
CA ASP A 9 11.69 15.82 15.97
C ASP A 9 11.70 14.29 15.75
N VAL A 10 11.14 13.54 16.71
CA VAL A 10 10.94 12.08 16.58
C VAL A 10 10.07 11.77 15.37
N VAL A 11 9.08 12.61 15.08
CA VAL A 11 8.32 12.62 13.83
C VAL A 11 8.49 14.00 13.22
N ASP A 12 8.93 14.06 11.96
CA ASP A 12 9.15 15.33 11.26
C ASP A 12 7.88 15.90 10.61
N TYR A 13 8.02 17.05 9.94
CA TYR A 13 6.91 17.74 9.27
C TYR A 13 6.32 16.97 8.07
N ASP A 14 7.06 15.99 7.53
CA ASP A 14 6.63 15.10 6.44
C ASP A 14 6.00 13.80 6.99
N ASN A 15 5.65 13.77 8.28
CA ASN A 15 5.13 12.60 9.00
C ASN A 15 6.08 11.39 8.95
N ARG A 16 7.39 11.61 8.89
CA ARG A 16 8.39 10.55 8.91
C ARG A 16 9.00 10.43 10.29
N LEU A 17 8.94 9.22 10.84
CA LEU A 17 9.64 8.81 12.04
C LEU A 17 11.16 8.87 11.82
N LEU A 18 11.83 9.65 12.66
CA LEU A 18 13.25 10.02 12.59
C LEU A 18 13.68 10.54 11.21
N GLY A 19 12.74 11.08 10.42
CA GLY A 19 12.96 11.53 9.05
C GLY A 19 13.13 10.41 8.02
N MET A 20 12.81 9.16 8.37
CA MET A 20 13.08 8.00 7.53
C MET A 20 11.84 7.15 7.24
N LEU A 21 11.10 6.71 8.28
CA LEU A 21 9.98 5.78 8.12
C LEU A 21 8.64 6.49 8.14
N ARG A 22 7.73 6.17 7.22
CA ARG A 22 6.35 6.70 7.22
C ARG A 22 5.39 5.94 8.14
N MET A 23 5.84 4.84 8.74
CA MET A 23 5.02 3.97 9.57
C MET A 23 5.54 3.90 11.00
N SER A 24 4.61 3.80 11.96
CA SER A 24 4.93 3.67 13.39
C SER A 24 4.95 2.23 13.88
N ARG A 25 4.57 1.28 13.02
CA ARG A 25 4.56 -0.15 13.31
C ARG A 25 4.99 -0.95 12.10
N ALA A 26 5.92 -1.88 12.29
CA ALA A 26 6.39 -2.79 11.26
C ALA A 26 7.04 -4.03 11.89
N ILE A 27 7.01 -5.15 11.17
CA ILE A 27 7.88 -6.31 11.42
C ILE A 27 9.22 -6.00 10.73
N GLY A 28 10.35 -6.37 11.35
CA GLY A 28 11.67 -5.99 10.83
C GLY A 28 12.12 -4.61 11.31
N ASP A 29 12.73 -3.80 10.44
CA ASP A 29 13.21 -2.43 10.75
C ASP A 29 14.02 -2.34 12.06
N LEU A 30 14.93 -3.29 12.23
CA LEU A 30 15.75 -3.44 13.44
C LEU A 30 16.53 -2.17 13.85
N PRO A 31 17.06 -1.34 12.93
CA PRO A 31 17.74 -0.09 13.29
C PRO A 31 16.87 0.88 14.12
N PHE A 32 15.54 0.78 14.06
CA PHE A 32 14.61 1.60 14.83
C PHE A 32 14.20 0.95 16.16
N LYS A 33 14.61 -0.29 16.41
CA LYS A 33 14.22 -1.09 17.59
C LYS A 33 15.39 -1.37 18.52
N MET A 34 16.62 -1.35 17.99
CA MET A 34 17.84 -1.72 18.71
C MET A 34 18.66 -0.49 19.11
N ASP A 35 19.54 -0.66 20.09
CA ASP A 35 20.51 0.37 20.48
C ASP A 35 21.38 0.80 19.29
N ARG A 36 21.73 2.08 19.23
CA ARG A 36 22.58 2.68 18.18
C ARG A 36 23.92 1.94 17.98
N ALA A 37 24.43 1.24 19.00
CA ALA A 37 25.62 0.40 18.88
C ALA A 37 25.45 -0.70 17.83
N TYR A 38 24.27 -1.32 17.72
CA TYR A 38 24.01 -2.31 16.67
C TYR A 38 24.03 -1.67 15.29
N THR A 39 23.40 -0.50 15.14
CA THR A 39 23.42 0.22 13.87
C THR A 39 24.84 0.62 13.46
N ARG A 40 25.66 1.09 14.42
CA ARG A 40 27.04 1.50 14.20
C ARG A 40 28.01 0.35 13.94
N HIS A 41 27.83 -0.80 14.59
CA HIS A 41 28.85 -1.87 14.58
C HIS A 41 28.42 -3.12 13.81
N LEU A 42 27.13 -3.31 13.54
CA LEU A 42 26.61 -4.50 12.88
C LEU A 42 25.85 -4.17 11.59
N PHE A 43 24.83 -3.31 11.65
CA PHE A 43 23.92 -3.12 10.51
C PHE A 43 24.59 -2.49 9.29
N GLN A 44 25.66 -1.71 9.47
CA GLN A 44 26.46 -1.16 8.36
C GLN A 44 27.10 -2.22 7.45
N TYR A 45 27.21 -3.47 7.92
CA TYR A 45 27.78 -4.58 7.16
C TYR A 45 26.72 -5.48 6.51
N LEU A 46 25.43 -5.21 6.74
CA LEU A 46 24.35 -5.99 6.13
C LEU A 46 24.03 -5.44 4.73
N PRO A 47 23.78 -6.31 3.75
CA PRO A 47 23.63 -5.92 2.34
C PRO A 47 22.43 -5.01 2.09
N ASN A 48 21.40 -5.10 2.94
CA ASN A 48 20.13 -4.38 2.75
C ASN A 48 20.13 -2.97 3.35
N TYR A 49 21.22 -2.54 4.00
CA TYR A 49 21.29 -1.21 4.58
C TYR A 49 22.35 -0.37 3.89
N HIS A 50 21.92 0.77 3.35
CA HIS A 50 22.85 1.74 2.78
C HIS A 50 23.61 2.48 3.89
N PRO A 51 24.95 2.43 3.94
CA PRO A 51 25.72 2.98 5.07
C PRO A 51 25.42 4.45 5.35
N GLN A 52 25.24 5.27 4.31
CA GLN A 52 24.92 6.70 4.46
C GLN A 52 23.59 6.95 5.19
N SER A 53 22.58 6.12 4.92
CA SER A 53 21.27 6.20 5.58
C SER A 53 21.36 5.80 7.04
N LEU A 54 22.17 4.77 7.35
CA LEU A 54 22.39 4.32 8.72
C LEU A 54 23.17 5.35 9.54
N THR A 55 24.18 6.02 8.99
CA THR A 55 24.92 7.07 9.72
C THR A 55 24.00 8.17 10.21
N ARG A 56 23.08 8.65 9.35
CA ARG A 56 22.07 9.65 9.73
C ARG A 56 21.13 9.13 10.82
N LEU A 57 20.76 7.85 10.75
CA LEU A 57 19.91 7.23 11.76
C LEU A 57 20.61 7.09 13.12
N VAL A 58 21.88 6.67 13.14
CA VAL A 58 22.68 6.47 14.37
C VAL A 58 22.72 7.73 15.22
N GLU A 59 22.78 8.91 14.60
CA GLU A 59 22.80 10.19 15.30
C GLU A 59 21.46 10.55 15.93
N ARG A 60 20.36 10.04 15.36
CA ARG A 60 18.98 10.32 15.80
C ARG A 60 18.43 9.29 16.78
N VAL A 61 19.00 8.09 16.83
CA VAL A 61 18.61 7.02 17.77
C VAL A 61 19.15 7.33 19.17
N VAL A 62 18.26 7.69 20.08
CA VAL A 62 18.53 8.05 21.48
C VAL A 62 17.88 7.05 22.45
N SER A 63 16.57 6.81 22.35
CA SER A 63 15.83 5.84 23.19
C SER A 63 14.98 4.85 22.37
N PRO A 64 15.61 3.91 21.65
CA PRO A 64 14.87 2.84 21.00
C PRO A 64 14.10 1.99 22.03
N PRO A 65 12.96 1.36 21.66
CA PRO A 65 12.43 1.23 20.31
C PRO A 65 11.49 2.38 19.89
N TYR A 66 11.63 2.84 18.64
CA TYR A 66 10.78 3.87 18.02
C TYR A 66 9.54 3.31 17.31
N ILE A 67 9.59 2.04 16.91
CA ILE A 67 8.46 1.31 16.32
C ILE A 67 8.26 -0.03 17.02
N ASN A 68 7.08 -0.62 16.86
CA ASN A 68 6.80 -1.97 17.32
C ASN A 68 6.14 -2.83 16.23
N ALA A 69 6.15 -4.14 16.45
CA ALA A 69 5.40 -5.09 15.63
C ALA A 69 4.05 -5.48 16.26
N LYS A 70 3.56 -4.75 17.27
CA LYS A 70 2.32 -5.12 17.97
C LYS A 70 1.12 -4.81 17.07
N PRO A 71 0.34 -5.81 16.65
CA PRO A 71 -0.81 -5.57 15.78
C PRO A 71 -1.90 -4.82 16.52
N SER A 72 -2.77 -4.13 15.76
CA SER A 72 -4.07 -3.71 16.24
C SER A 72 -5.09 -4.77 15.86
N VAL A 73 -5.75 -5.36 16.85
CA VAL A 73 -6.73 -6.43 16.62
C VAL A 73 -8.13 -5.84 16.76
N ARG A 74 -9.00 -6.10 15.78
CA ARG A 74 -10.42 -5.76 15.81
C ARG A 74 -11.23 -7.00 15.45
N PHE A 75 -12.32 -7.22 16.18
CA PHE A 75 -13.32 -8.22 15.84
C PHE A 75 -14.44 -7.51 15.11
N VAL A 76 -14.82 -8.03 13.95
CA VAL A 76 -15.91 -7.49 13.12
C VAL A 76 -17.01 -8.53 13.11
N ASP A 77 -18.19 -8.11 13.54
CA ASP A 77 -19.40 -8.93 13.46
C ASP A 77 -19.95 -8.88 12.03
N LEU A 78 -20.08 -10.04 11.41
CA LEU A 78 -20.55 -10.20 10.04
C LEU A 78 -22.02 -10.64 9.98
N GLU A 79 -22.71 -10.81 11.12
CA GLU A 79 -24.10 -11.31 11.17
C GLU A 79 -25.03 -10.53 10.24
N VAL A 80 -24.88 -9.21 10.18
CA VAL A 80 -25.72 -8.30 9.37
C VAL A 80 -25.56 -8.48 7.85
N VAL A 81 -24.42 -9.00 7.40
CA VAL A 81 -24.12 -9.24 5.97
C VAL A 81 -23.95 -10.72 5.64
N TRP A 82 -24.13 -11.61 6.62
CA TRP A 82 -23.80 -13.03 6.49
C TRP A 82 -24.59 -13.74 5.38
N GLN A 83 -25.86 -13.36 5.21
CA GLN A 83 -26.77 -13.92 4.20
C GLN A 83 -26.59 -13.28 2.81
N GLN A 84 -25.61 -12.39 2.64
CA GLN A 84 -25.36 -11.65 1.41
C GLN A 84 -24.05 -12.09 0.73
N ASP A 85 -23.56 -13.29 1.04
CA ASP A 85 -22.30 -13.84 0.54
C ASP A 85 -21.12 -12.84 0.67
N PRO A 86 -20.78 -12.42 1.89
CA PRO A 86 -19.89 -11.29 2.10
C PRO A 86 -18.47 -11.57 1.59
N VAL A 87 -17.90 -10.56 0.94
CA VAL A 87 -16.52 -10.57 0.44
C VAL A 87 -15.64 -9.75 1.36
N VAL A 88 -14.52 -10.33 1.80
CA VAL A 88 -13.47 -9.63 2.52
C VAL A 88 -12.36 -9.25 1.54
N LEU A 89 -12.08 -7.96 1.47
CA LEU A 89 -11.01 -7.37 0.67
C LEU A 89 -9.89 -6.88 1.59
N LEU A 90 -8.66 -7.30 1.31
CA LEU A 90 -7.45 -6.76 1.94
C LEU A 90 -6.50 -6.29 0.84
N PHE A 91 -5.92 -5.12 1.00
CA PHE A 91 -4.96 -4.59 0.05
C PHE A 91 -3.90 -3.71 0.72
N THR A 92 -2.75 -3.57 0.07
CA THR A 92 -1.67 -2.66 0.49
C THR A 92 -1.92 -1.23 0.00
N ASP A 93 -1.19 -0.26 0.55
CA ASP A 93 -1.24 1.15 0.16
C ASP A 93 -0.81 1.42 -1.30
N GLY A 94 -0.21 0.43 -1.97
CA GLY A 94 -0.06 0.44 -3.42
C GLY A 94 -1.39 0.64 -4.17
N VAL A 95 -2.52 0.13 -3.65
CA VAL A 95 -3.85 0.39 -4.22
C VAL A 95 -4.26 1.85 -4.00
N ASP A 96 -4.03 2.40 -2.80
CA ASP A 96 -4.28 3.81 -2.51
C ASP A 96 -3.49 4.71 -3.49
N ASN A 97 -2.23 4.39 -3.76
CA ASN A 97 -1.39 5.13 -4.71
C ASN A 97 -1.94 5.08 -6.15
N ILE A 98 -2.43 3.92 -6.59
CA ILE A 98 -3.04 3.77 -7.93
C ILE A 98 -4.34 4.55 -8.04
N VAL A 99 -5.22 4.46 -7.04
CA VAL A 99 -6.52 5.16 -7.04
C VAL A 99 -6.35 6.67 -6.89
N ASP A 100 -5.42 7.12 -6.05
CA ASP A 100 -5.09 8.54 -5.92
C ASP A 100 -4.51 9.09 -7.22
N GLY A 101 -3.64 8.30 -7.87
CA GLY A 101 -3.08 8.59 -9.18
C GLY A 101 -2.01 9.69 -9.20
N SER A 102 -1.79 10.44 -8.11
CA SER A 102 -0.87 11.59 -8.09
C SER A 102 0.61 11.25 -8.32
N GLN A 103 0.98 9.98 -8.12
CA GLN A 103 2.33 9.44 -8.34
C GLN A 103 2.40 8.48 -9.54
N VAL A 104 1.27 8.29 -10.23
CA VAL A 104 1.10 7.22 -11.22
C VAL A 104 0.54 7.79 -12.52
N PHE A 105 -0.76 8.07 -12.57
CA PHE A 105 -1.47 8.42 -13.81
C PHE A 105 -1.73 9.92 -13.98
N ASN A 106 -1.76 10.68 -12.88
CA ASN A 106 -2.03 12.13 -12.86
C ASN A 106 -0.99 12.87 -12.00
N PRO A 107 0.28 12.98 -12.45
CA PRO A 107 1.37 13.54 -11.63
C PRO A 107 1.01 14.88 -10.97
N GLY A 108 1.07 14.93 -9.64
CA GLY A 108 0.80 16.14 -8.84
C GLY A 108 -0.68 16.47 -8.62
N VAL A 109 -1.61 15.66 -9.14
CA VAL A 109 -3.05 15.83 -8.95
C VAL A 109 -3.62 14.61 -8.23
N ALA A 110 -3.86 14.77 -6.94
CA ALA A 110 -4.54 13.76 -6.12
C ALA A 110 -6.02 13.67 -6.49
N SER A 111 -6.54 12.45 -6.71
CA SER A 111 -7.96 12.25 -7.00
C SER A 111 -8.84 12.54 -5.77
N GLY A 112 -8.30 12.32 -4.56
CA GLY A 112 -9.04 12.44 -3.31
C GLY A 112 -10.14 11.38 -3.14
N VAL A 113 -10.16 10.38 -4.02
CA VAL A 113 -11.16 9.32 -4.07
C VAL A 113 -10.85 8.28 -3.01
N SER A 114 -11.90 7.72 -2.40
CA SER A 114 -11.78 6.61 -1.47
C SER A 114 -11.35 5.30 -2.19
N PRO A 115 -10.19 4.73 -1.87
CA PRO A 115 -9.73 3.48 -2.50
C PRO A 115 -10.63 2.29 -2.17
N HIS A 116 -11.14 2.20 -0.94
CA HIS A 116 -12.08 1.14 -0.56
C HIS A 116 -13.39 1.18 -1.37
N GLY A 117 -13.88 2.38 -1.70
CA GLY A 117 -15.08 2.54 -2.52
C GLY A 117 -14.85 2.03 -3.94
N ILE A 118 -13.69 2.34 -4.51
CA ILE A 118 -13.32 1.91 -5.87
C ILE A 118 -13.17 0.40 -5.96
N VAL A 119 -12.37 -0.23 -5.08
CA VAL A 119 -12.17 -1.68 -5.16
C VAL A 119 -13.47 -2.45 -4.91
N SER A 120 -14.37 -1.94 -4.07
CA SER A 120 -15.68 -2.56 -3.82
C SER A 120 -16.57 -2.45 -5.06
N ALA A 121 -16.53 -1.31 -5.76
CA ALA A 121 -17.28 -1.09 -6.99
C ALA A 121 -16.72 -1.83 -8.21
N LEU A 122 -15.48 -2.35 -8.11
CA LEU A 122 -14.86 -3.22 -9.12
C LEU A 122 -15.14 -4.71 -8.88
N LEU A 123 -15.77 -5.09 -7.77
CA LEU A 123 -16.17 -6.48 -7.54
C LEU A 123 -17.18 -6.92 -8.62
N PRO A 124 -16.95 -8.08 -9.26
CA PRO A 124 -17.84 -8.57 -10.30
C PRO A 124 -19.24 -8.89 -9.74
N GLY A 125 -20.28 -8.64 -10.54
CA GLY A 125 -21.67 -8.88 -10.16
C GLY A 125 -22.49 -7.59 -10.03
N ALA A 126 -23.53 -7.62 -9.18
CA ALA A 126 -24.45 -6.49 -8.99
C ALA A 126 -23.78 -5.21 -8.44
N SER A 127 -22.60 -5.36 -7.85
CA SER A 127 -21.76 -4.27 -7.32
C SER A 127 -20.91 -3.57 -8.37
N PHE A 128 -20.82 -4.10 -9.61
CA PHE A 128 -19.99 -3.46 -10.64
C PHE A 128 -20.61 -2.13 -11.06
N ASP A 129 -19.93 -1.04 -10.71
CA ASP A 129 -20.38 0.30 -11.05
C ASP A 129 -19.55 0.88 -12.20
N SER A 130 -20.18 0.97 -13.37
CA SER A 130 -19.58 1.60 -14.56
C SER A 130 -19.16 3.06 -14.33
N SER A 131 -19.70 3.75 -13.31
CA SER A 131 -19.30 5.10 -12.91
C SER A 131 -17.84 5.18 -12.46
N VAL A 132 -17.25 4.06 -12.04
CA VAL A 132 -15.82 3.93 -11.73
C VAL A 132 -14.93 4.33 -12.91
N SER A 133 -15.37 4.12 -14.16
CA SER A 133 -14.61 4.55 -15.35
C SER A 133 -14.32 6.05 -15.32
N ARG A 134 -15.33 6.85 -14.92
CA ARG A 134 -15.19 8.31 -14.82
C ARG A 134 -14.25 8.70 -13.70
N ILE A 135 -14.24 7.95 -12.61
CA ILE A 135 -13.41 8.23 -11.44
C ILE A 135 -11.94 7.88 -11.71
N LEU A 136 -11.68 6.73 -12.31
CA LEU A 136 -10.33 6.30 -12.68
C LEU A 136 -9.78 7.02 -13.91
N GLY A 137 -10.65 7.65 -14.71
CA GLY A 137 -10.28 8.40 -15.91
C GLY A 137 -10.03 7.52 -17.14
N HIS A 138 -10.51 6.27 -17.14
CA HIS A 138 -10.42 5.36 -18.28
C HIS A 138 -11.55 4.33 -18.23
N PRO A 139 -11.87 3.65 -19.34
CA PRO A 139 -12.90 2.63 -19.33
C PRO A 139 -12.48 1.41 -18.52
N VAL A 140 -13.45 0.85 -17.78
CA VAL A 140 -13.31 -0.43 -17.05
C VAL A 140 -14.04 -1.56 -17.79
N GLU A 141 -13.63 -2.79 -17.51
CA GLU A 141 -14.21 -4.01 -18.08
C GLU A 141 -14.56 -5.01 -16.97
N GLN A 142 -15.74 -5.63 -17.08
CA GLN A 142 -16.09 -6.75 -16.22
C GLN A 142 -15.30 -7.99 -16.65
N ARG A 143 -14.81 -8.77 -15.66
CA ARG A 143 -14.09 -10.03 -15.90
C ARG A 143 -12.85 -9.84 -16.75
N TRP A 144 -11.96 -8.95 -16.32
CA TRP A 144 -10.66 -8.72 -16.96
C TRP A 144 -9.82 -10.00 -17.06
N GLY A 145 -9.97 -10.94 -16.12
CA GLY A 145 -9.39 -12.28 -16.14
C GLY A 145 -10.05 -13.28 -17.11
N GLY A 146 -11.07 -12.86 -17.84
CA GLY A 146 -11.82 -13.69 -18.78
C GLY A 146 -12.62 -14.79 -18.09
N ASP A 147 -12.39 -16.04 -18.49
CA ASP A 147 -13.07 -17.22 -17.92
C ASP A 147 -12.47 -17.67 -16.57
N VAL A 148 -11.33 -17.09 -16.17
CA VAL A 148 -10.73 -17.39 -14.87
C VAL A 148 -11.39 -16.52 -13.81
N GLU A 149 -12.06 -17.15 -12.85
CA GLU A 149 -12.67 -16.47 -11.70
C GLU A 149 -11.61 -16.00 -10.69
N ASN A 150 -10.79 -15.02 -11.09
CA ASN A 150 -9.82 -14.37 -10.22
C ASN A 150 -10.18 -12.89 -10.06
N MET A 151 -11.01 -12.62 -9.05
CA MET A 151 -11.46 -11.26 -8.73
C MET A 151 -10.31 -10.30 -8.41
N ALA A 152 -9.19 -10.78 -7.87
CA ALA A 152 -8.05 -9.92 -7.59
C ALA A 152 -7.42 -9.39 -8.90
N VAL A 153 -7.35 -10.25 -9.92
CA VAL A 153 -6.88 -9.88 -11.26
C VAL A 153 -7.88 -8.94 -11.93
N ASP A 154 -9.18 -9.18 -11.77
CA ASP A 154 -10.22 -8.27 -12.29
C ASP A 154 -10.09 -6.86 -11.72
N ILE A 155 -9.92 -6.75 -10.40
CA ILE A 155 -9.72 -5.47 -9.73
C ILE A 155 -8.41 -4.84 -10.20
N LEU A 156 -7.29 -5.58 -10.19
CA LEU A 156 -5.98 -5.05 -10.54
C LEU A 156 -5.93 -4.56 -11.99
N GLY A 157 -6.44 -5.35 -12.94
CA GLY A 157 -6.47 -4.99 -14.36
C GLY A 157 -7.23 -3.67 -14.57
N ASN A 158 -8.38 -3.52 -13.91
CA ASN A 158 -9.15 -2.29 -13.94
C ASN A 158 -8.45 -1.12 -13.23
N LEU A 159 -7.80 -1.32 -12.08
CA LEU A 159 -7.05 -0.25 -11.43
C LEU A 159 -5.89 0.27 -12.30
N LEU A 160 -5.20 -0.63 -12.99
CA LEU A 160 -4.05 -0.29 -13.82
C LEU A 160 -4.45 0.39 -15.12
N GLY A 161 -5.54 -0.03 -15.77
CA GLY A 161 -5.97 0.64 -17.00
C GLY A 161 -7.24 0.11 -17.65
N GLY A 162 -7.85 -0.97 -17.14
CA GLY A 162 -9.06 -1.56 -17.72
C GLY A 162 -8.83 -1.92 -19.19
N THR A 163 -9.53 -1.24 -20.10
CA THR A 163 -9.35 -1.42 -21.56
C THR A 163 -8.49 -0.33 -22.21
N ASN A 164 -7.91 0.58 -21.44
CA ASN A 164 -7.01 1.62 -21.96
C ASN A 164 -5.60 1.05 -22.18
N ALA A 165 -5.32 0.72 -23.45
CA ALA A 165 -4.05 0.15 -23.87
C ALA A 165 -2.84 1.05 -23.55
N GLU A 166 -2.95 2.37 -23.74
CA GLU A 166 -1.86 3.32 -23.46
C GLU A 166 -1.48 3.29 -21.97
N ARG A 167 -2.48 3.24 -21.09
CA ARG A 167 -2.28 3.21 -19.65
C ARG A 167 -1.66 1.88 -19.19
N LEU A 168 -2.10 0.76 -19.76
CA LEU A 168 -1.50 -0.55 -19.51
C LEU A 168 -0.05 -0.62 -20.03
N GLU A 169 0.24 -0.04 -21.19
CA GLU A 169 1.59 0.05 -21.74
C GLU A 169 2.51 0.83 -20.81
N MET A 170 2.04 1.94 -20.22
CA MET A 170 2.82 2.70 -19.23
C MET A 170 3.24 1.87 -18.02
N VAL A 171 2.37 0.98 -17.53
CA VAL A 171 2.65 0.09 -16.39
C VAL A 171 3.70 -0.97 -16.75
N LEU A 172 3.76 -1.37 -18.02
CA LEU A 172 4.67 -2.41 -18.53
C LEU A 172 5.95 -1.83 -19.16
N ASP A 173 6.05 -0.51 -19.32
CA ASP A 173 7.18 0.17 -19.93
C ASP A 173 8.42 0.11 -19.02
N ARG A 174 9.30 -0.83 -19.35
CA ARG A 174 10.57 -1.06 -18.64
C ARG A 174 11.45 0.20 -18.58
N GLN A 175 11.47 1.04 -19.61
CA GLN A 175 12.33 2.23 -19.61
C GLN A 175 11.84 3.24 -18.57
N ARG A 176 10.52 3.40 -18.43
CA ARG A 176 9.91 4.24 -17.38
C ARG A 176 10.19 3.70 -15.98
N LEU A 177 10.00 2.39 -15.79
CA LEU A 177 10.21 1.73 -14.50
C LEU A 177 11.69 1.76 -14.05
N GLN A 178 12.63 1.83 -14.99
CA GLN A 178 14.06 1.88 -14.70
C GLN A 178 14.63 3.30 -14.66
N ALA A 179 13.81 4.33 -14.87
CA ALA A 179 14.29 5.70 -14.87
C ALA A 179 14.85 6.09 -13.50
N PRO A 180 15.96 6.85 -13.42
CA PRO A 180 16.55 7.28 -12.15
C PRO A 180 15.61 8.08 -11.24
N THR A 181 14.66 8.77 -11.85
CA THR A 181 13.54 9.46 -11.18
C THR A 181 12.26 9.03 -11.90
N PRO A 182 11.64 7.92 -11.47
CA PRO A 182 10.45 7.42 -12.15
C PRO A 182 9.32 8.46 -11.98
N ILE A 183 8.83 8.98 -13.11
CA ILE A 183 7.62 9.82 -13.17
C ILE A 183 6.38 8.97 -12.82
N PHE A 184 6.54 7.65 -12.93
CA PHE A 184 5.53 6.63 -12.74
C PHE A 184 6.04 5.64 -11.68
N ASN A 185 5.54 5.75 -10.45
CA ASN A 185 5.97 4.90 -9.35
C ASN A 185 4.79 4.14 -8.76
N ILE A 186 4.70 2.85 -9.07
CA ILE A 186 3.80 1.91 -8.40
C ILE A 186 4.67 1.08 -7.46
N ASP A 187 4.49 1.29 -6.15
CA ASP A 187 5.10 0.46 -5.11
C ASP A 187 4.42 -0.93 -5.04
N ASP A 188 4.80 -1.79 -4.10
CA ASP A 188 4.22 -3.13 -3.96
C ASP A 188 2.67 -3.09 -3.80
N VAL A 189 1.98 -3.68 -4.78
CA VAL A 189 0.51 -3.84 -4.77
C VAL A 189 0.16 -5.29 -4.46
N THR A 190 -0.55 -5.50 -3.36
CA THR A 190 -1.17 -6.78 -3.05
C THR A 190 -2.66 -6.58 -2.90
N ILE A 191 -3.45 -7.46 -3.52
CA ILE A 191 -4.91 -7.53 -3.36
C ILE A 191 -5.25 -8.97 -3.00
N MET A 192 -5.96 -9.15 -1.90
CA MET A 192 -6.51 -10.43 -1.46
C MET A 192 -8.02 -10.31 -1.42
N VAL A 193 -8.68 -11.23 -2.11
CA VAL A 193 -10.14 -11.34 -2.13
C VAL A 193 -10.51 -12.67 -1.51
N ALA A 194 -11.35 -12.64 -0.48
CA ALA A 194 -11.85 -13.84 0.19
C ALA A 194 -13.38 -13.82 0.23
N CYS A 195 -14.01 -14.75 -0.47
CA CYS A 195 -15.43 -15.03 -0.30
C CYS A 195 -15.61 -15.80 1.00
N VAL A 196 -16.41 -15.27 1.92
CA VAL A 196 -16.74 -15.98 3.15
C VAL A 196 -17.86 -16.96 2.81
N ALA A 197 -17.47 -18.17 2.40
CA ALA A 197 -18.41 -19.19 1.97
C ALA A 197 -19.36 -19.60 3.11
N THR A 198 -20.65 -19.64 2.80
CA THR A 198 -21.67 -20.30 3.61
C THR A 198 -21.53 -21.81 3.44
N GLN A 199 -20.83 -22.48 4.36
CA GLN A 199 -21.08 -23.91 4.55
C GLN A 199 -22.45 -24.06 5.23
N ILE A 200 -23.49 -24.24 4.43
CA ILE A 200 -24.76 -24.79 4.91
C ILE A 200 -24.47 -26.27 5.20
N ALA A 201 -24.31 -26.61 6.48
CA ALA A 201 -24.37 -27.98 6.97
C ALA A 201 -25.81 -28.39 7.23
#